data_AF-A0A1Y3WWX4-F1
#
_entry.id   AF-A0A1Y3WWX4-F1
#
_cell.length_a   1.000
_cell.length_b   1.000
_cell.length_c   1.000
_cell.angle_alpha   90.00
_cell.angle_beta   90.00
_cell.angle_gamma   90.00
#
_symmetry.space_group_name_H-M   'P 1'
#
loop_
_entity.id
_entity.type
_entity.pdbx_description
1 polymer ?
#
loop_
_entity_poly.entity_id
_entity_poly.type
_entity_poly.pdbx_seq_one_letter_code
_entity_poly.pdbx_strand_id
1 'polypeptide(L)'
;MTPATRTEIQHLAKQIADYVTFKCDGESEGFEIIHNGYIAFVNYETEYRAVRGGDSYCGMWEMVPELVSEQTTVEAVWDEEGNEYPELADALQVLLN
;
A
#
# COMPACT_ATOMS: atom_id res chain seq x y z
N MET A 1 -19.25 -2.01 20.66
CA MET A 1 -17.88 -1.66 20.23
C MET A 1 -17.78 -0.17 20.03
N THR A 2 -16.62 0.41 20.32
CA THR A 2 -16.37 1.85 20.16
C THR A 2 -15.86 2.06 18.73
N PRO A 3 -16.37 3.03 17.95
CA PRO A 3 -15.83 3.31 16.63
C PRO A 3 -14.33 3.62 16.73
N ALA A 4 -13.54 3.11 15.77
CA ALA A 4 -12.11 3.40 15.71
C ALA A 4 -11.91 4.92 15.74
N THR A 5 -11.11 5.40 16.68
CA THR A 5 -10.89 6.84 16.78
C THR A 5 -10.03 7.31 15.61
N ARG A 6 -10.12 8.59 15.23
CA ARG A 6 -9.31 9.17 14.16
C ARG A 6 -7.80 8.88 14.32
N THR A 7 -7.32 8.82 15.56
CA THR A 7 -5.93 8.48 15.88
C THR A 7 -5.58 7.05 15.49
N GLU A 8 -6.48 6.10 15.70
CA GLU A 8 -6.30 4.68 15.33
C GLU A 8 -6.15 4.52 13.82
N ILE A 9 -7.04 5.18 13.06
CA ILE A 9 -7.02 5.15 11.59
C ILE A 9 -5.69 5.73 11.06
N GLN A 10 -5.20 6.82 11.68
CA GLN A 10 -3.90 7.40 11.33
C GLN A 10 -2.73 6.47 11.64
N HIS A 11 -2.77 5.76 12.76
CA HIS A 11 -1.76 4.77 13.12
C HIS A 11 -1.76 3.60 12.12
N LEU A 12 -2.93 3.12 11.75
CA LEU A 12 -3.10 2.01 10.82
C LEU A 12 -2.63 2.40 9.41
N ALA A 13 -3.01 3.58 8.92
CA ALA A 13 -2.51 4.14 7.66
C ALA A 13 -0.97 4.28 7.67
N LYS A 14 -0.40 4.77 8.79
CA LYS A 14 1.06 4.86 8.92
C LYS A 14 1.73 3.50 8.89
N GLN A 15 1.18 2.50 9.58
CA GLN A 15 1.70 1.12 9.55
C GLN A 15 1.66 0.53 8.14
N ILE A 16 0.58 0.77 7.40
CA ILE A 16 0.45 0.34 6.01
C ILE A 16 1.53 1.02 5.14
N ALA A 17 1.67 2.34 5.23
CA ALA A 17 2.67 3.08 4.46
C ALA A 17 4.11 2.66 4.79
N ASP A 18 4.41 2.45 6.08
CA ASP A 18 5.70 1.91 6.53
C ASP A 18 5.90 0.49 5.97
N TYR A 19 4.87 -0.37 6.00
CA TYR A 19 4.95 -1.73 5.45
C TYR A 19 5.25 -1.70 3.95
N VAL A 20 4.50 -0.93 3.16
CA VAL A 20 4.76 -0.77 1.72
C VAL A 20 6.21 -0.32 1.47
N THR A 21 6.66 0.69 2.20
CA THR A 21 8.02 1.26 2.03
C THR A 21 9.13 0.26 2.41
N PHE A 22 8.95 -0.52 3.48
CA PHE A 22 10.00 -1.39 4.01
C PHE A 22 9.94 -2.84 3.50
N LYS A 23 8.78 -3.28 2.98
CA LYS A 23 8.53 -4.69 2.65
C LYS A 23 8.21 -4.93 1.19
N CYS A 24 7.43 -4.07 0.54
CA CYS A 24 7.06 -4.32 -0.84
C CYS A 24 8.23 -4.07 -1.80
N ASP A 25 9.17 -3.17 -1.53
CA ASP A 25 10.39 -2.91 -2.35
C ASP A 25 10.14 -2.84 -3.87
N GLY A 26 8.95 -2.40 -4.30
CA GLY A 26 8.58 -2.41 -5.71
C GLY A 26 8.08 -3.76 -6.24
N GLU A 27 7.57 -4.65 -5.39
CA GLU A 27 6.84 -5.85 -5.76
C GLU A 27 5.37 -5.71 -5.37
N SER A 28 4.47 -6.03 -6.30
CA SER A 28 3.04 -6.03 -6.04
C SER A 28 2.69 -7.16 -5.06
N GLU A 29 2.18 -6.80 -3.89
CA GLU A 29 1.84 -7.75 -2.83
C GLU A 29 0.61 -7.30 -2.06
N GLY A 30 -0.32 -8.24 -1.84
CA GLY A 30 -1.44 -8.07 -0.93
C GLY A 30 -1.07 -8.53 0.48
N PHE A 31 -1.38 -7.71 1.48
CA PHE A 31 -1.11 -8.00 2.88
C PHE A 31 -2.25 -7.57 3.79
N GLU A 32 -2.25 -8.10 5.01
CA GLU A 32 -3.23 -7.80 6.04
C GLU A 32 -2.55 -7.17 7.26
N ILE A 33 -3.11 -6.07 7.76
CA ILE A 33 -2.66 -5.39 8.98
C ILE A 33 -3.74 -5.55 10.04
N ILE A 34 -3.33 -6.07 11.20
CA ILE A 34 -4.22 -6.22 12.36
C ILE A 34 -3.89 -5.12 13.37
N HIS A 35 -4.87 -4.31 13.73
CA HIS A 35 -4.74 -3.22 14.68
C HIS A 35 -5.99 -3.06 15.54
N ASN A 36 -5.84 -3.17 16.87
CA ASN A 36 -6.94 -2.99 17.83
C ASN A 36 -8.24 -3.77 17.51
N GLY A 37 -8.10 -5.01 17.04
CA GLY A 37 -9.23 -5.88 16.69
C GLY A 37 -9.85 -5.59 15.32
N TYR A 38 -9.25 -4.70 14.54
CA TYR A 38 -9.56 -4.50 13.12
C TYR A 38 -8.50 -5.16 12.24
N ILE A 39 -8.94 -5.75 11.14
CA ILE A 39 -8.13 -6.40 10.11
C ILE A 39 -8.35 -5.61 8.82
N ALA A 40 -7.33 -4.89 8.37
CA ALA A 40 -7.34 -4.17 7.10
C ALA A 40 -6.65 -5.00 6.02
N PHE A 41 -7.36 -5.27 4.93
CA PHE A 41 -6.82 -5.89 3.73
C PHE A 41 -6.34 -4.80 2.78
N VAL A 42 -5.06 -4.85 2.44
CA VAL A 42 -4.42 -3.86 1.58
C VAL A 42 -3.74 -4.57 0.42
N ASN A 43 -3.94 -4.05 -0.78
CA ASN A 43 -3.27 -4.48 -1.98
C ASN A 43 -2.31 -3.36 -2.43
N TYR A 44 -1.02 -3.66 -2.44
CA TYR A 44 -0.03 -2.77 -3.03
C TYR A 44 0.29 -3.25 -4.45
N GLU A 45 0.10 -2.37 -5.43
CA GLU A 45 0.39 -2.65 -6.83
C GLU A 45 1.42 -1.65 -7.35
N THR A 46 2.39 -2.19 -8.06
CA THR A 46 3.45 -1.41 -8.67
C THR A 46 3.72 -1.89 -10.10
N GLU A 47 3.86 -0.93 -11.00
CA GLU A 47 4.06 -1.17 -12.42
C GLU A 47 5.42 -0.61 -12.83
N TYR A 48 6.28 -1.49 -13.35
CA TYR A 48 7.56 -1.12 -13.92
C TYR A 48 7.55 -1.27 -15.44
N ARG A 49 8.12 -0.29 -16.12
CA ARG A 49 8.36 -0.35 -17.55
C ARG A 49 9.85 -0.40 -17.81
N ALA A 50 10.25 -1.31 -18.69
CA ALA A 50 11.61 -1.35 -19.19
C ALA A 50 11.83 -0.17 -20.15
N VAL A 51 12.68 0.77 -19.75
CA VAL A 51 13.11 1.90 -20.58
C VAL A 51 14.60 1.78 -20.90
N ARG A 52 15.04 2.49 -21.94
CA ARG A 52 16.48 2.56 -22.25
C ARG A 52 17.15 3.47 -21.23
N GLY A 53 17.87 2.85 -20.30
CA GLY A 53 18.85 3.49 -19.44
C GLY A 53 20.27 3.36 -20.00
N GLY A 54 21.20 4.09 -19.39
CA GLY A 54 22.60 4.10 -19.78
C GLY A 54 23.07 5.48 -20.25
N ASP A 55 24.33 5.81 -19.97
CA ASP A 55 24.92 7.00 -20.53
C ASP A 55 25.10 6.83 -22.05
N SER A 56 24.67 7.83 -22.81
CA SER A 56 24.87 7.83 -24.27
C SER A 56 26.35 7.91 -24.66
N TYR A 57 27.24 8.15 -23.70
CA TYR A 57 28.66 8.44 -23.95
C TYR A 57 29.46 7.18 -24.27
N CYS A 58 29.09 6.04 -23.70
CA CYS A 58 29.77 4.76 -23.91
C CYS A 58 29.14 3.88 -25.02
N GLY A 59 28.01 4.31 -25.61
CA GLY A 59 27.29 3.54 -26.63
C GLY A 59 26.63 2.25 -26.11
N MET A 60 26.59 2.07 -24.78
CA MET A 60 25.95 0.94 -24.11
C MET A 60 24.55 1.38 -23.67
N TRP A 61 23.52 0.71 -24.18
CA TRP A 61 22.15 0.90 -23.71
C TRP A 61 21.76 -0.30 -22.86
N GLU A 62 21.32 -0.04 -21.63
CA GLU A 62 20.79 -1.07 -20.73
C GLU A 62 19.27 -0.87 -20.60
N MET A 63 18.52 -1.97 -20.55
CA MET A 63 17.11 -1.88 -20.20
C MET A 63 17.03 -1.76 -18.68
N VAL A 64 16.58 -0.61 -18.20
CA VAL A 64 16.39 -0.36 -16.76
C VAL A 64 14.90 -0.33 -16.44
N PRO A 65 14.49 -0.90 -15.29
CA PRO A 65 13.12 -0.75 -14.82
C PRO A 65 12.89 0.70 -14.36
N GLU A 66 11.89 1.36 -14.93
CA GLU A 66 11.38 2.66 -14.48
C GLU A 66 10.00 2.45 -13.85
N LEU A 67 9.81 2.99 -12.65
CA LEU A 67 8.51 2.96 -11.96
C LEU A 67 7.52 3.83 -12.72
N VAL A 68 6.44 3.22 -13.22
CA VAL A 68 5.38 3.89 -13.98
C VAL A 68 4.24 4.29 -13.07
N SER A 69 3.87 3.41 -12.14
CA SER A 69 2.76 3.61 -11.21
C SER A 69 3.03 2.84 -9.94
N GLU A 70 2.68 3.43 -8.81
CA GLU A 70 2.54 2.75 -7.53
C GLU A 70 1.18 3.14 -6.95
N GLN A 71 0.41 2.16 -6.50
CA GLN A 71 -0.92 2.37 -5.93
C GLN A 71 -1.12 1.48 -4.72
N THR A 72 -1.67 2.06 -3.66
CA THR A 72 -2.06 1.33 -2.46
C THR A 72 -3.57 1.36 -2.35
N THR A 73 -4.19 0.19 -2.41
CA THR A 73 -5.64 0.02 -2.36
C THR A 73 -6.03 -0.72 -1.10
N VAL A 74 -6.95 -0.15 -0.33
CA VAL A 74 -7.55 -0.79 0.84
C VAL A 74 -8.79 -1.52 0.36
N GLU A 75 -8.70 -2.85 0.26
CA GLU A 75 -9.77 -3.71 -0.25
C GLU A 75 -10.97 -3.74 0.70
N ALA A 76 -10.70 -3.95 1.99
CA ALA A 76 -11.74 -3.99 3.02
C ALA A 76 -11.14 -3.89 4.43
N VAL A 77 -11.96 -3.47 5.39
CA VAL A 77 -11.62 -3.50 6.82
C VAL A 77 -12.69 -4.30 7.55
N TRP A 78 -12.26 -5.30 8.30
CA TRP A 78 -13.13 -6.19 9.08
C TRP A 78 -12.79 -6.09 10.57
N ASP A 79 -13.75 -6.34 11.44
CA ASP A 79 -13.44 -6.61 12.85
C ASP A 79 -13.23 -8.11 13.12
N GLU A 80 -12.76 -8.45 14.32
CA GLU A 80 -12.63 -9.83 14.81
C GLU A 80 -13.96 -10.60 14.85
N GLU A 81 -15.11 -9.90 14.86
CA GLU A 81 -16.44 -10.50 14.83
C GLU A 81 -16.93 -10.79 13.40
N GLY A 82 -16.18 -10.37 12.38
CA GLY A 82 -16.52 -10.53 10.97
C GLY A 82 -17.47 -9.47 10.42
N ASN A 83 -17.61 -8.31 11.08
CA ASN A 83 -18.34 -7.17 10.54
C ASN A 83 -17.40 -6.30 9.69
N GLU A 84 -17.88 -5.89 8.52
CA GLU A 84 -17.17 -5.00 7.62
C GLU A 84 -17.38 -3.52 7.99
N TYR A 85 -16.31 -2.73 7.93
CA TYR A 85 -16.30 -1.29 8.21
C TYR A 85 -15.86 -0.51 6.97
N PRO A 86 -16.77 -0.27 6.00
CA PRO A 86 -16.43 0.47 4.79
C PRO A 86 -16.00 1.93 5.09
N GLU A 87 -16.56 2.56 6.13
CA GLU A 87 -16.13 3.92 6.53
C GLU A 87 -14.65 3.97 6.96
N LEU A 88 -14.13 2.89 7.54
CA LEU A 88 -12.71 2.80 7.91
C LEU A 88 -11.86 2.52 6.68
N ALA A 89 -12.32 1.67 5.76
CA ALA A 89 -11.65 1.42 4.49
C ALA A 89 -11.50 2.72 3.67
N ASP A 90 -12.57 3.50 3.52
CA ASP A 90 -12.56 4.78 2.82
C ASP A 90 -11.60 5.77 3.50
N ALA A 91 -11.64 5.85 4.84
CA ALA A 91 -10.74 6.74 5.58
C ALA A 91 -9.27 6.35 5.43
N LEU A 92 -8.96 5.05 5.41
CA LEU A 92 -7.60 4.56 5.16
C LEU A 92 -7.17 4.83 3.71
N GLN A 93 -8.04 4.58 2.74
CA GLN A 93 -7.77 4.85 1.32
C GLN A 93 -7.38 6.31 1.09
N VAL A 94 -8.10 7.25 1.72
CA VAL A 94 -7.85 8.70 1.65
C VAL A 94 -6.56 9.12 2.37
N LEU A 95 -6.09 8.35 3.36
CA LEU A 95 -4.83 8.64 4.05
C LEU A 95 -3.61 8.07 3.32
N LEU A 96 -3.82 7.06 2.47
CA LEU A 96 -2.76 6.35 1.75
C LEU A 96 -2.50 6.89 0.33
N ASN A 97 -3.42 7.68 -0.23
CA ASN A 97 -3.31 8.31 -1.55
C ASN A 97 -3.50 9.83 -1.44
#